data_AF-A0A7L3GUB5-F1
#
_entry.id   AF-A0A7L3GUB5-F1
#
_cell.length_a   1.000
_cell.length_b   1.000
_cell.length_c   1.000
_cell.angle_alpha   90.00
_cell.angle_beta   90.00
_cell.angle_gamma   90.00
#
_symmetry.space_group_name_H-M   'P 1'
#
loop_
_entity.id
_entity.type
_entity.pdbx_description
1 polymer ?
#
loop_
_entity_poly.entity_id
_entity_poly.type
_entity_poly.pdbx_seq_one_letter_code
_entity_poly.pdbx_strand_id
1 'polypeptide(L)' 'LSSLFSLQNEREQIMTTNVWLNQEWIDYRLAWKPSDYEGINKLRIPAKRIWLPDIVLYNK' A
#
# COMPACT_ATOMS: atom_id res chain seq x y z
N LEU A 1 -13.68 -4.37 -0.87
CA LEU A 1 -14.15 -5.75 -1.14
C LEU A 1 -13.07 -6.70 -0.63
N SER A 2 -13.06 -6.98 0.68
CA SER A 2 -12.18 -7.98 1.31
C SER A 2 -13.00 -9.23 1.56
N SER A 3 -12.59 -10.36 1.01
CA SER A 3 -13.24 -11.66 1.25
C SER A 3 -12.46 -12.41 2.33
N LEU A 4 -13.14 -12.80 3.41
CA LEU A 4 -12.58 -13.66 4.45
C LEU A 4 -12.50 -15.09 3.89
N PHE A 5 -11.30 -15.62 3.66
CA PHE A 5 -11.13 -17.03 3.35
C PHE A 5 -11.21 -17.79 4.67
N SER A 6 -12.35 -18.47 4.86
CA SER A 6 -12.71 -19.47 5.87
C SER A 6 -11.70 -19.73 7.01
N LEU A 7 -12.18 -19.55 8.24
CA LEU A 7 -11.72 -20.25 9.44
C LEU A 7 -11.75 -21.77 9.19
N GLN A 8 -10.72 -22.30 8.55
CA GLN A 8 -10.55 -23.74 8.32
C GLN A 8 -9.21 -24.21 8.87
N ASN A 9 -8.80 -23.68 10.03
CA ASN A 9 -7.73 -24.26 10.81
C ASN A 9 -7.81 -23.88 12.31
N GLU A 10 -8.96 -24.14 12.94
CA GLU A 10 -9.14 -23.91 14.39
C GLU A 10 -8.10 -24.68 15.24
N ARG A 11 -7.55 -25.79 14.72
CA ARG A 11 -6.46 -26.55 15.32
C ARG A 11 -5.09 -25.86 15.26
N GLU A 12 -4.82 -25.02 14.25
CA GLU A 12 -3.55 -24.31 14.09
C GLU A 12 -3.62 -22.83 14.50
N GLN A 13 -4.81 -22.31 14.80
CA GLN A 13 -5.04 -20.91 15.21
C GLN A 13 -4.53 -19.87 14.19
N ILE A 14 -4.50 -20.22 12.89
CA ILE A 14 -4.08 -19.32 11.81
C ILE A 14 -5.30 -18.73 11.11
N MET A 15 -5.37 -17.39 11.05
CA MET A 15 -6.39 -16.65 10.29
C MET A 15 -5.78 -16.15 8.96
N THR A 16 -6.38 -16.55 7.83
CA THR A 16 -5.96 -16.09 6.50
C THR A 16 -7.00 -15.13 5.93
N THR A 17 -6.63 -13.87 5.67
CA THR A 17 -7.54 -12.86 5.13
C THR A 17 -6.99 -12.24 3.86
N ASN A 18 -7.86 -12.00 2.86
CA ASN A 18 -7.49 -11.25 1.66
C ASN A 18 -7.95 -9.79 1.83
N VAL A 19 -7.00 -8.91 2.15
CA VAL A 19 -7.25 -7.50 2.42
C VAL A 19 -6.54 -6.60 1.41
N TRP A 20 -7.23 -5.54 1.00
CA TRP A 20 -6.63 -4.46 0.21
C TRP A 20 -6.11 -3.39 1.18
N LEU A 21 -4.78 -3.22 1.24
CA LEU A 21 -4.15 -2.19 2.06
C LEU A 21 -3.87 -0.94 1.21
N ASN A 22 -4.60 0.14 1.49
CA ASN A 22 -4.33 1.45 0.90
C ASN A 22 -3.35 2.21 1.81
N GLN A 23 -2.22 2.62 1.24
CA GLN A 23 -1.18 3.39 1.95
C GLN A 23 -1.01 4.74 1.25
N GLU A 24 -1.01 5.80 2.04
CA GLU A 24 -0.79 7.17 1.56
C GLU A 24 0.24 7.85 2.45
N TRP A 25 1.23 8.50 1.83
CA TRP A 25 2.25 9.30 2.51
C TRP A 25 2.65 10.48 1.63
N ILE A 26 3.28 11.48 2.23
CA ILE A 26 3.80 12.65 1.52
C ILE A 26 5.32 12.50 1.38
N ASP A 27 5.81 12.38 0.14
CA ASP A 27 7.25 12.44 -0.16
C ASP A 27 7.59 13.81 -0.77
N TYR A 28 8.33 14.64 -0.02
CA TYR A 28 8.72 15.98 -0.44
C TYR A 28 9.63 15.99 -1.68
N ARG A 29 10.33 14.89 -1.98
CA ARG A 29 11.20 14.77 -3.16
C ARG A 29 10.41 14.55 -4.44
N LEU A 30 9.16 14.14 -4.33
CA LEU A 30 8.24 13.94 -5.45
C LEU A 30 7.28 15.13 -5.62
N ALA A 31 7.64 16.31 -5.12
CA ALA A 31 6.88 17.53 -5.32
C ALA A 31 7.34 18.28 -6.58
N TRP A 32 6.40 18.73 -7.42
CA TRP A 32 6.67 19.57 -8.59
C TRP A 32 5.58 20.64 -8.77
N LYS A 33 5.89 21.68 -9.54
CA LYS A 33 4.91 22.68 -9.97
C LYS A 33 4.22 22.19 -11.26
N PRO A 34 2.88 22.03 -11.28
CA PRO A 34 2.18 21.56 -12.47
C PRO A 34 2.35 22.47 -13.69
N SER A 35 2.56 23.78 -13.48
CA SER A 35 2.83 24.77 -14.54
C SER A 35 4.03 24.41 -15.41
N ASP A 36 5.02 23.75 -14.83
CA ASP A 36 6.30 23.46 -15.49
C ASP A 36 6.21 22.17 -16.32
N TYR A 37 5.10 21.44 -16.20
CA TYR A 37 4.87 20.12 -16.81
C TYR A 37 3.46 20.02 -17.41
N GLU A 38 3.03 21.04 -18.17
CA GLU A 38 1.75 21.04 -18.93
C GLU A 38 0.50 20.76 -18.08
N GLY A 39 0.54 21.08 -16.78
CA GLY A 39 -0.59 20.85 -15.86
C GLY A 39 -0.71 19.43 -15.33
N ILE A 40 0.34 18.61 -15.42
CA ILE A 40 0.34 17.26 -14.84
C ILE A 40 0.24 17.35 -13.31
N ASN A 41 -0.88 16.89 -12.76
CA ASN A 41 -1.16 16.88 -11.31
C ASN A 41 -1.06 15.49 -10.68
N LYS A 42 -1.00 14.42 -11.50
CA LYS A 42 -0.96 13.03 -11.04
C LYS A 42 0.01 12.23 -11.89
N LEU A 43 0.84 11.43 -11.23
CA LEU A 43 1.80 10.55 -11.87
C LEU A 43 1.70 9.15 -11.26
N ARG A 44 1.86 8.12 -12.11
CA ARG A 44 1.92 6.72 -11.66
C ARG A 44 3.35 6.23 -11.84
N ILE A 45 4.06 6.07 -10.73
CA ILE A 45 5.44 5.57 -10.71
C ILE A 45 5.43 4.14 -10.14
N PRO A 46 6.17 3.18 -10.72
CA PRO A 46 6.36 1.86 -10.12
C PRO A 46 6.95 1.98 -8.71
N ALA A 47 6.32 1.32 -7.73
CA ALA A 47 6.73 1.37 -6.32
C ALA A 47 8.21 0.99 -6.09
N LYS A 48 8.78 0.11 -6.94
CA LYS A 48 10.20 -0.28 -6.91
C LYS A 48 11.20 0.86 -7.14
N ARG A 49 10.75 2.04 -7.61
CA ARG A 49 11.61 3.18 -7.94
C ARG A 49 11.54 4.32 -6.92
N ILE A 50 10.69 4.20 -5.91
CA ILE A 50 10.50 5.22 -4.88
C ILE A 50 10.70 4.58 -3.52
N TRP A 51 10.96 5.43 -2.52
CA TRP A 51 10.93 4.97 -1.15
C TRP A 51 9.49 4.65 -0.74
N LEU A 52 9.32 3.55 0.01
CA LEU A 52 8.05 3.09 0.56
C LEU A 52 8.27 2.90 2.07
N PRO A 53 7.27 3.20 2.93
CA PRO A 53 7.36 2.87 4.33
C PRO A 53 7.35 1.34 4.53
N ASP A 54 8.29 0.84 5.34
CA ASP A 54 8.32 -0.58 5.71
C ASP A 54 7.27 -0.87 6.78
N ILE A 55 6.08 -1.33 6.34
CA ILE A 55 4.98 -1.70 7.25
C ILE A 55 5.01 -3.22 7.46
N VAL A 56 5.27 -3.64 8.70
CA VAL A 56 5.27 -5.05 9.11
C VAL A 56 4.19 -5.30 10.15
N LEU A 57 3.50 -6.44 10.04
CA LEU A 57 2.54 -6.88 11.04
C LEU A 57 3.31 -7.54 12.20
N TYR A 58 3.25 -6.94 13.39
CA TYR A 58 4.04 -7.39 14.55
C TYR A 58 3.39 -8.50 15.38
N ASN A 59 2.20 -8.99 15.02
CA ASN A 59 1.54 -10.04 15.81
C ASN A 59 2.06 -11.43 15.40
N LYS A 60 2.70 -12.08 16.37
CA LYS A 60 2.91 -13.54 16.41
C LYS A 60 1.69 -14.20 17.05
#